data_AF-A0A5E4QEN7-F1
#
_entry.id   AF-A0A5E4QEN7-F1
#
_cell.length_a   1.000
_cell.length_b   1.000
_cell.length_c   1.000
_cell.angle_alpha   90.00
_cell.angle_beta   90.00
_cell.angle_gamma   90.00
#
_symmetry.space_group_name_H-M   'P 1'
#
loop_
_entity.id
_entity.type
_entity.pdbx_description
1 polymer ?
#
loop_
_entity_poly.entity_id
_entity_poly.type
_entity_poly.pdbx_seq_one_letter_code
_entity_poly.pdbx_strand_id
1 'polypeptide(L)'
;MPPKRRPPPNLYGPLGPNGELQFPPLKPWAERERERLEALQKEKSKPKVQKEANSCLCRHLAKLSFELPRDPDQQKAEMIKITEEEHYRSLSEHQLPQFPEHLYKRAKLRVDKQTAHIKRKLLILTYQACVRQSEADIKEFFLQSMKRCLLSYILEDPRERARLQISLMPTLWPALVVRAPVPWHSGVVRARQAMFYRYYEGNPVLVELRRMWHERSPLYQNIFICDMNKMQEECPFPQYPGEFTERLNKLCADTRAELVDNWIVDVADTLIKMRSHWSVYVAKKKKASKFQVEDCIHGLMSKQIRDLVERSVYHFAEYFMYYFLFCEGAARPRPYLMAVYPEELYLAEVINKCVKVFSINRPGPSRYISMYQDYHYLLNGSAHEDLLRFFALDPPPYLKQNSTLT
;
A
#
# COMPACT_ATOMS: atom_id res chain seq x y z
N MET A 1 -50.25 -24.90 -30.34
CA MET A 1 -49.12 -25.39 -31.18
C MET A 1 -48.11 -26.06 -30.25
N PRO A 2 -47.68 -27.31 -30.51
CA PRO A 2 -46.65 -27.95 -29.69
C PRO A 2 -45.29 -27.27 -29.93
N PRO A 3 -44.38 -27.25 -28.93
CA PRO A 3 -43.11 -26.56 -29.04
C PRO A 3 -42.25 -27.24 -30.12
N LYS A 4 -41.75 -26.44 -31.07
CA LYS A 4 -40.81 -26.89 -32.11
C LYS A 4 -39.61 -27.55 -31.42
N ARG A 5 -39.48 -28.87 -31.55
CA ARG A 5 -38.29 -29.61 -31.10
C ARG A 5 -37.07 -29.02 -31.82
N ARG A 6 -36.12 -28.47 -31.06
CA ARG A 6 -34.84 -28.05 -31.63
C ARG A 6 -34.16 -29.28 -32.25
N PRO A 7 -33.53 -29.16 -33.42
CA PRO A 7 -32.74 -30.26 -33.96
C PRO A 7 -31.64 -30.65 -32.95
N PRO A 8 -31.31 -31.94 -32.83
CA PRO A 8 -30.24 -32.37 -31.95
C PRO A 8 -28.91 -31.69 -32.34
N PRO A 9 -28.06 -31.32 -31.37
CA PRO A 9 -26.77 -30.70 -31.66
C PRO A 9 -25.88 -31.65 -32.47
N ASN A 10 -25.15 -31.11 -33.46
CA ASN A 10 -24.17 -31.88 -34.22
C ASN A 10 -23.07 -32.40 -33.29
N LEU A 11 -22.94 -33.73 -33.21
CA LEU A 11 -21.90 -34.40 -32.45
C LEU A 11 -20.62 -34.43 -33.29
N TYR A 12 -19.56 -33.79 -32.81
CA TYR A 12 -18.23 -33.84 -33.41
C TYR A 12 -17.38 -34.91 -32.70
N GLY A 13 -16.81 -35.84 -33.46
CA GLY A 13 -15.92 -36.89 -32.98
C GLY A 13 -14.98 -37.37 -34.09
N PRO A 14 -13.82 -37.96 -33.78
CA PRO A 14 -12.89 -38.45 -34.80
C PRO A 14 -13.54 -39.52 -35.67
N LEU A 15 -13.45 -39.36 -36.99
CA LEU A 15 -13.95 -40.31 -37.97
C LEU A 15 -13.00 -41.52 -38.03
N GLY A 16 -13.55 -42.72 -37.89
CA GLY A 16 -12.79 -43.96 -38.09
C GLY A 16 -12.44 -44.18 -39.56
N PRO A 17 -11.56 -45.14 -39.89
CA PRO A 17 -11.10 -45.41 -41.25
C PRO A 17 -12.22 -45.79 -42.25
N ASN A 18 -13.42 -46.11 -41.76
CA ASN A 18 -14.60 -46.44 -42.59
C ASN A 18 -15.62 -45.28 -42.68
N GLY A 19 -15.29 -44.08 -42.19
CA GLY A 19 -16.17 -42.90 -42.26
C GLY A 19 -17.30 -42.85 -41.23
N GLU A 20 -17.35 -43.79 -40.28
CA GLU A 20 -18.30 -43.76 -39.15
C GLU A 20 -17.73 -42.99 -37.95
N LEU A 21 -18.60 -42.24 -37.25
CA LEU A 21 -18.25 -41.50 -36.03
C LEU A 21 -18.02 -42.51 -34.89
N GLN A 22 -16.76 -42.75 -34.52
CA GLN A 22 -16.42 -43.64 -33.41
C GLN A 22 -16.29 -42.83 -32.11
N PHE A 23 -17.26 -42.97 -31.21
CA PHE A 23 -17.09 -42.49 -29.83
C PHE A 23 -16.11 -43.43 -29.10
N PRO A 24 -15.18 -42.90 -28.29
CA PRO A 24 -14.35 -43.76 -27.45
C PRO A 24 -15.26 -44.66 -26.60
N PRO A 25 -14.91 -45.95 -26.41
CA PRO A 25 -15.77 -46.88 -25.70
C PRO A 25 -16.07 -46.34 -24.31
N LEU A 26 -17.36 -46.34 -23.93
CA LEU A 26 -17.78 -45.89 -22.61
C LEU A 26 -17.03 -46.69 -21.56
N LYS A 27 -16.28 -45.99 -20.70
CA LYS A 27 -15.59 -46.62 -19.58
C LYS A 27 -16.56 -47.52 -18.77
N PRO A 28 -16.11 -48.68 -18.28
CA PRO A 28 -16.92 -49.56 -17.45
C PRO A 28 -17.62 -48.79 -16.33
N TRP A 29 -18.87 -49.15 -16.01
CA TRP A 29 -19.69 -48.42 -15.02
C TRP A 29 -18.96 -48.26 -13.68
N ALA A 30 -18.26 -49.30 -13.21
CA ALA A 30 -17.48 -49.26 -11.98
C ALA A 30 -16.37 -48.20 -11.99
N GLU A 31 -15.76 -47.91 -13.14
CA GLU A 31 -14.73 -46.88 -13.27
C GLU A 31 -15.35 -45.48 -13.27
N ARG A 32 -16.47 -45.29 -13.97
CA ARG A 32 -17.24 -44.03 -13.95
C ARG A 32 -17.80 -43.69 -12.57
N GLU A 33 -18.29 -44.69 -11.83
CA GLU A 33 -18.82 -44.47 -10.49
C GLU A 33 -17.71 -44.13 -9.50
N ARG A 34 -16.51 -44.72 -9.63
CA ARG A 34 -15.31 -44.31 -8.88
C ARG A 34 -14.90 -42.88 -9.20
N GLU A 35 -14.79 -42.51 -10.48
CA GLU A 35 -14.47 -41.14 -10.91
C GLU A 35 -15.50 -40.12 -10.38
N ARG A 36 -16.80 -40.49 -10.37
CA ARG A 36 -17.87 -39.65 -9.83
C ARG A 36 -17.75 -39.46 -8.31
N LEU A 37 -17.46 -40.53 -7.57
CA LEU A 37 -17.25 -40.47 -6.12
C LEU A 37 -15.99 -39.65 -5.76
N GLU A 38 -14.91 -39.80 -6.53
CA GLU A 38 -13.71 -38.98 -6.40
C GLU A 38 -13.97 -37.51 -6.73
N ALA A 39 -14.78 -37.21 -7.76
CA ALA A 39 -15.17 -35.86 -8.11
C ALA A 39 -16.00 -35.20 -6.98
N LEU A 40 -16.95 -35.94 -6.39
CA LEU A 40 -17.72 -35.49 -5.24
C LEU A 40 -16.85 -35.28 -3.99
N GLN A 41 -15.86 -36.14 -3.75
CA GLN A 41 -14.89 -35.96 -2.67
C GLN A 41 -13.99 -34.75 -2.91
N LYS A 42 -13.52 -34.53 -4.15
CA LYS A 42 -12.78 -33.34 -4.55
C LYS A 42 -13.62 -32.07 -4.37
N GLU A 43 -14.90 -32.10 -4.73
CA GLU A 43 -15.79 -30.95 -4.47
C GLU A 43 -16.01 -30.66 -3.00
N LYS A 44 -16.15 -31.70 -2.17
CA LYS A 44 -16.25 -31.54 -0.71
C LYS A 44 -14.95 -31.04 -0.07
N SER A 45 -13.79 -31.36 -0.64
CA SER A 45 -12.47 -30.94 -0.12
C SER A 45 -12.00 -29.57 -0.61
N LYS A 46 -12.45 -29.11 -1.79
CA LYS A 46 -12.20 -27.75 -2.34
C LYS A 46 -12.33 -26.62 -1.31
N PRO A 47 -13.43 -26.49 -0.52
CA PRO A 47 -13.56 -25.39 0.44
C PRO A 47 -12.57 -25.48 1.61
N LYS A 48 -12.14 -26.68 2.00
CA LYS A 48 -11.09 -26.88 3.03
C LYS A 48 -9.73 -26.44 2.51
N VAL A 49 -9.37 -26.88 1.30
CA VAL A 49 -8.12 -26.48 0.62
C VAL A 49 -8.10 -24.97 0.39
N GLN A 50 -9.23 -24.36 0.00
CA GLN A 50 -9.35 -22.90 -0.17
C GLN A 50 -9.15 -22.15 1.16
N LYS A 51 -9.69 -22.66 2.27
CA LYS A 51 -9.50 -22.08 3.61
C LYS A 51 -8.05 -22.21 4.09
N GLU A 52 -7.42 -23.34 3.86
CA GLU A 52 -6.01 -23.57 4.19
C GLU A 52 -5.07 -22.71 3.34
N ALA A 53 -5.37 -22.57 2.04
CA ALA A 53 -4.67 -21.66 1.13
C ALA A 53 -4.85 -20.20 1.57
N ASN A 54 -6.07 -19.78 1.91
CA ASN A 54 -6.33 -18.44 2.45
C ASN A 54 -5.64 -18.22 3.80
N SER A 55 -5.58 -19.22 4.68
CA SER A 55 -4.86 -19.14 5.96
C SER A 55 -3.34 -19.05 5.77
N CYS A 56 -2.79 -19.82 4.83
CA CYS A 56 -1.39 -19.78 4.44
C CYS A 56 -1.05 -18.41 3.83
N LEU A 57 -1.91 -17.90 2.93
CA LEU A 57 -1.80 -16.58 2.35
C LEU A 57 -1.89 -15.50 3.43
N CYS A 58 -2.82 -15.59 4.38
CA CYS A 58 -2.91 -14.66 5.51
C CYS A 58 -1.64 -14.69 6.37
N ARG A 59 -1.07 -15.86 6.65
CA ARG A 59 0.22 -15.98 7.38
C ARG A 59 1.38 -15.40 6.58
N HIS A 60 1.43 -15.62 5.28
CA HIS A 60 2.45 -15.05 4.40
C HIS A 60 2.31 -13.53 4.31
N LEU A 61 1.11 -13.01 4.10
CA LEU A 61 0.79 -11.58 4.12
C LEU A 61 1.07 -10.95 5.49
N ALA A 62 0.89 -11.69 6.59
CA ALA A 62 1.26 -11.22 7.93
C ALA A 62 2.78 -11.11 8.11
N LYS A 63 3.57 -12.03 7.54
CA LYS A 63 5.05 -11.90 7.49
C LYS A 63 5.51 -10.71 6.64
N LEU A 64 4.74 -10.37 5.60
CA LEU A 64 4.96 -9.19 4.77
C LEU A 64 4.32 -7.92 5.36
N SER A 65 3.52 -8.06 6.41
CA SER A 65 2.85 -6.94 7.04
C SER A 65 3.85 -6.15 7.87
N PHE A 66 3.59 -4.85 7.97
CA PHE A 66 4.44 -3.94 8.70
C PHE A 66 4.43 -4.27 10.19
N GLU A 67 5.58 -4.62 10.77
CA GLU A 67 5.70 -4.80 12.21
C GLU A 67 5.47 -3.48 12.93
N LEU A 68 4.76 -3.50 14.05
CA LEU A 68 4.57 -2.28 14.84
C LEU A 68 5.94 -1.73 15.29
N PRO A 69 6.08 -0.40 15.39
CA PRO A 69 7.27 0.20 15.98
C PRO A 69 7.52 -0.41 17.36
N ARG A 70 8.62 -1.15 17.50
CA ARG A 70 9.10 -1.70 18.76
C ARG A 70 10.34 -0.97 19.19
N ASP A 71 10.64 -1.08 20.47
CA ASP A 71 11.89 -0.60 21.00
C ASP A 71 13.07 -1.37 20.36
N PRO A 72 14.12 -0.69 19.88
CA PRO A 72 15.26 -1.33 19.21
C PRO A 72 15.96 -2.40 20.06
N ASP A 73 16.00 -2.23 21.39
CA ASP A 73 16.68 -3.16 22.28
C ASP A 73 15.85 -4.43 22.51
N GLN A 74 14.53 -4.30 22.57
CA GLN A 74 13.61 -5.44 22.60
C GLN A 74 13.68 -6.25 21.31
N GLN A 75 13.71 -5.57 20.15
CA GLN A 75 13.84 -6.22 18.85
C GLN A 75 15.15 -7.03 18.76
N LYS A 76 16.26 -6.43 19.21
CA LYS A 76 17.56 -7.09 19.24
C LYS A 76 17.54 -8.35 20.13
N ALA A 77 16.97 -8.26 21.32
CA ALA A 77 16.92 -9.39 22.27
C ALA A 77 16.11 -10.58 21.73
N GLU A 78 14.94 -10.33 21.13
CA GLU A 78 14.12 -11.37 20.51
C GLU A 78 14.84 -12.05 19.33
N MET A 79 15.48 -11.24 18.47
CA MET A 79 16.23 -11.73 17.31
C MET A 79 17.43 -12.59 17.71
N ILE A 80 18.15 -12.21 18.75
CA ILE A 80 19.27 -13.00 19.32
C ILE A 80 18.73 -14.32 19.86
N LYS A 81 17.69 -14.30 20.68
CA LYS A 81 17.11 -15.52 21.29
C LYS A 81 16.68 -16.55 20.26
N ILE A 82 15.97 -16.14 19.20
CA ILE A 82 15.55 -17.04 18.11
C ILE A 82 16.78 -17.65 17.41
N THR A 83 17.81 -16.83 17.19
CA THR A 83 19.03 -17.27 16.51
C THR A 83 19.83 -18.26 17.37
N GLU A 84 19.92 -18.03 18.68
CA GLU A 84 20.62 -18.89 19.64
C GLU A 84 19.94 -20.26 19.76
N GLU A 85 18.60 -20.30 19.79
CA GLU A 85 17.81 -21.53 19.80
C GLU A 85 18.04 -22.40 18.55
N GLU A 86 18.29 -21.77 17.39
CA GLU A 86 18.62 -22.47 16.14
C GLU A 86 20.08 -22.94 16.07
N HIS A 87 21.01 -22.27 16.77
CA HIS A 87 22.45 -22.48 16.61
C HIS A 87 23.10 -23.49 17.58
N TYR A 88 22.69 -23.57 18.84
CA TYR A 88 23.43 -24.33 19.87
C TYR A 88 23.02 -25.81 19.99
N ARG A 89 23.28 -26.62 18.94
CA ARG A 89 23.39 -28.09 19.05
C ARG A 89 24.82 -28.55 18.76
N SER A 90 25.42 -29.26 19.72
CA SER A 90 26.85 -29.58 19.78
C SER A 90 27.22 -30.79 18.92
N LEU A 91 28.31 -30.70 18.14
CA LEU A 91 29.10 -31.86 17.71
C LEU A 91 30.59 -31.53 17.55
N SER A 92 31.40 -32.56 17.82
CA SER A 92 32.86 -32.58 17.95
C SER A 92 33.63 -32.58 16.63
N GLU A 93 34.79 -31.93 16.65
CA GLU A 93 35.77 -31.80 15.55
C GLU A 93 36.38 -33.13 15.11
N HIS A 94 36.88 -33.22 13.86
CA HIS A 94 38.27 -33.63 13.55
C HIS A 94 38.69 -33.30 12.10
N GLN A 95 39.96 -32.90 12.02
CA GLN A 95 40.93 -32.77 10.92
C GLN A 95 40.63 -31.93 9.67
N LEU A 96 41.56 -31.01 9.45
CA LEU A 96 41.53 -29.88 8.53
C LEU A 96 42.63 -29.97 7.47
N PRO A 97 42.39 -29.49 6.24
CA PRO A 97 43.45 -29.24 5.28
C PRO A 97 44.39 -28.12 5.74
N GLN A 98 45.67 -28.22 5.40
CA GLN A 98 46.67 -27.22 5.76
C GLN A 98 46.56 -25.94 4.91
N PHE A 99 46.99 -24.82 5.48
CA PHE A 99 46.92 -23.50 4.86
C PHE A 99 47.74 -23.39 3.55
N PRO A 100 47.16 -22.91 2.44
CA PRO A 100 47.86 -22.78 1.17
C PRO A 100 48.78 -21.56 1.15
N GLU A 101 50.04 -21.75 1.54
CA GLU A 101 51.04 -20.68 1.63
C GLU A 101 51.29 -19.92 0.31
N HIS A 102 51.14 -20.60 -0.83
CA HIS A 102 51.47 -20.03 -2.13
C HIS A 102 50.52 -18.89 -2.55
N LEU A 103 49.23 -18.99 -2.20
CA LEU A 103 48.24 -17.95 -2.46
C LEU A 103 48.47 -16.72 -1.57
N TYR A 104 48.83 -16.95 -0.31
CA TYR A 104 49.17 -15.90 0.63
C TYR A 104 50.41 -15.11 0.17
N LYS A 105 51.48 -15.80 -0.25
CA LYS A 105 52.71 -15.16 -0.77
C LYS A 105 52.40 -14.25 -1.96
N ARG A 106 51.49 -14.66 -2.87
CA ARG A 106 51.05 -13.83 -4.01
C ARG A 106 50.24 -12.61 -3.59
N ALA A 107 49.33 -12.75 -2.63
CA ALA A 107 48.52 -11.64 -2.11
C ALA A 107 49.39 -10.61 -1.35
N LYS A 108 50.33 -11.10 -0.52
CA LYS A 108 51.29 -10.28 0.23
C LYS A 108 52.11 -9.37 -0.70
N LEU A 109 52.66 -9.91 -1.78
CA LEU A 109 53.40 -9.11 -2.78
C LEU A 109 52.57 -7.98 -3.40
N ARG A 110 51.25 -8.16 -3.56
CA ARG A 110 50.35 -7.15 -4.12
C ARG A 110 50.00 -6.07 -3.09
N VAL A 111 49.71 -6.47 -1.85
CA VAL A 111 49.43 -5.55 -0.74
C VAL A 111 50.68 -4.74 -0.37
N ASP A 112 51.85 -5.35 -0.40
CA ASP A 112 53.13 -4.69 -0.10
C ASP A 112 53.45 -3.57 -1.10
N LYS A 113 53.13 -3.76 -2.39
CA LYS A 113 53.26 -2.72 -3.43
C LYS A 113 52.32 -1.54 -3.17
N GLN A 114 51.09 -1.80 -2.75
CA GLN A 114 50.08 -0.76 -2.49
C GLN A 114 50.34 -0.01 -1.18
N THR A 115 50.83 -0.70 -0.16
CA THR A 115 51.04 -0.14 1.19
C THR A 115 52.44 0.42 1.43
N ALA A 116 53.33 0.41 0.42
CA ALA A 116 54.72 0.86 0.52
C ALA A 116 54.88 2.28 1.11
N HIS A 117 53.95 3.19 0.83
CA HIS A 117 53.95 4.56 1.37
C HIS A 117 53.57 4.62 2.87
N ILE A 118 52.70 3.71 3.33
CA ILE A 118 52.26 3.57 4.73
C ILE A 118 53.39 2.98 5.57
N LYS A 119 54.12 2.00 5.04
CA LYS A 119 55.29 1.39 5.71
C LYS A 119 56.38 2.40 6.06
N ARG A 120 56.56 3.46 5.25
CA ARG A 120 57.55 4.52 5.51
C ARG A 120 57.18 5.40 6.71
N LYS A 121 55.89 5.45 7.07
CA LYS A 121 55.37 6.27 8.19
C LYS A 121 55.29 5.52 9.53
N LEU A 122 55.37 4.19 9.51
CA LEU A 122 55.37 3.34 10.71
C LEU A 122 56.80 2.90 11.04
N LEU A 123 57.15 2.77 12.33
CA LEU A 123 58.44 2.18 12.73
C LEU A 123 58.54 0.73 12.20
N ILE A 124 59.71 0.38 11.66
CA ILE A 124 59.96 -0.92 11.01
C ILE A 124 59.63 -2.10 11.94
N LEU A 125 59.94 -1.97 13.24
CA LEU A 125 59.72 -3.01 14.24
C LEU A 125 58.23 -3.23 14.58
N THR A 126 57.45 -2.15 14.73
CA THR A 126 56.02 -2.25 15.04
C THR A 126 55.24 -2.76 13.83
N TYR A 127 55.63 -2.35 12.63
CA TYR A 127 55.04 -2.86 11.39
C TYR A 127 55.29 -4.37 11.20
N GLN A 128 56.52 -4.84 11.47
CA GLN A 128 56.84 -6.26 11.39
C GLN A 128 56.05 -7.12 12.39
N ALA A 129 55.82 -6.62 13.61
CA ALA A 129 55.00 -7.30 14.61
C ALA A 129 53.53 -7.41 14.15
N CYS A 130 52.91 -6.31 13.69
CA CYS A 130 51.53 -6.33 13.19
C CYS A 130 51.34 -7.23 11.97
N VAL A 131 52.34 -7.30 11.08
CA VAL A 131 52.30 -8.20 9.91
C VAL A 131 52.34 -9.67 10.35
N ARG A 132 53.17 -10.02 11.34
CA ARG A 132 53.23 -11.40 11.86
C ARG A 132 51.91 -11.81 12.52
N GLN A 133 51.30 -10.90 13.30
CA GLN A 133 50.00 -11.14 13.92
C GLN A 133 48.92 -11.33 12.84
N SER A 134 48.85 -10.42 11.86
CA SER A 134 47.87 -10.52 10.76
C SER A 134 48.05 -11.80 9.93
N GLU A 135 49.29 -12.27 9.74
CA GLU A 135 49.54 -13.54 9.04
C GLU A 135 49.01 -14.74 9.83
N ALA A 136 49.15 -14.74 11.15
CA ALA A 136 48.59 -15.77 12.02
C ALA A 136 47.05 -15.77 11.96
N ASP A 137 46.43 -14.59 12.10
CA ASP A 137 44.97 -14.44 12.07
C ASP A 137 44.38 -14.91 10.72
N ILE A 138 45.03 -14.57 9.60
CA ILE A 138 44.60 -15.01 8.26
C ILE A 138 44.66 -16.53 8.11
N LYS A 139 45.72 -17.17 8.64
CA LYS A 139 45.86 -18.63 8.62
C LYS A 139 44.72 -19.28 9.40
N GLU A 140 44.41 -18.75 10.58
CA GLU A 140 43.34 -19.25 11.42
C GLU A 140 41.96 -19.09 10.75
N PHE A 141 41.65 -17.91 10.20
CA PHE A 141 40.38 -17.68 9.51
C PHE A 141 40.20 -18.57 8.27
N PHE A 142 41.27 -18.82 7.53
CA PHE A 142 41.23 -19.74 6.40
C PHE A 142 40.91 -21.17 6.85
N LEU A 143 41.61 -21.65 7.89
CA LEU A 143 41.38 -22.98 8.44
C LEU A 143 39.94 -23.13 8.94
N GLN A 144 39.41 -22.15 9.68
CA GLN A 144 38.02 -22.17 10.14
C GLN A 144 37.00 -22.16 8.98
N SER A 145 37.27 -21.37 7.93
CA SER A 145 36.41 -21.32 6.74
C SER A 145 36.41 -22.65 5.99
N MET A 146 37.57 -23.29 5.84
CA MET A 146 37.70 -24.60 5.21
C MET A 146 36.99 -25.71 6.01
N LYS A 147 37.07 -25.69 7.35
CA LYS A 147 36.29 -26.62 8.22
C LYS A 147 34.81 -26.54 7.84
N ARG A 148 34.31 -25.30 7.76
CA ARG A 148 32.89 -25.04 7.58
C ARG A 148 32.39 -25.41 6.19
N CYS A 149 33.18 -25.13 5.14
CA CYS A 149 32.85 -25.49 3.76
C CYS A 149 32.86 -27.02 3.53
N LEU A 150 33.84 -27.72 4.10
CA LEU A 150 33.91 -29.18 4.00
C LEU A 150 32.73 -29.82 4.74
N LEU A 151 32.42 -29.32 5.94
CA LEU A 151 31.27 -29.76 6.71
C LEU A 151 29.96 -29.50 5.94
N SER A 152 29.76 -28.32 5.34
CA SER A 152 28.55 -28.05 4.56
C SER A 152 28.40 -28.99 3.37
N TYR A 153 29.49 -29.31 2.66
CA TYR A 153 29.47 -30.22 1.51
C TYR A 153 29.14 -31.66 1.90
N ILE A 154 29.75 -32.20 2.95
CA ILE A 154 29.43 -33.56 3.46
C ILE A 154 27.97 -33.62 3.91
N LEU A 155 27.50 -32.54 4.54
CA LEU A 155 26.11 -32.41 4.96
C LEU A 155 25.18 -32.04 3.82
N GLU A 156 25.56 -31.99 2.55
CA GLU A 156 24.61 -31.88 1.44
C GLU A 156 23.97 -33.24 1.11
N ASP A 157 24.67 -34.36 1.33
CA ASP A 157 24.15 -35.71 1.07
C ASP A 157 23.17 -36.18 2.18
N PRO A 158 21.89 -36.46 1.85
CA PRO A 158 20.92 -36.98 2.81
C PRO A 158 21.32 -38.30 3.49
N ARG A 159 22.15 -39.13 2.84
CA ARG A 159 22.61 -40.41 3.39
C ARG A 159 23.65 -40.21 4.49
N GLU A 160 24.57 -39.27 4.27
CA GLU A 160 25.56 -38.88 5.28
C GLU A 160 24.90 -38.17 6.46
N ARG A 161 23.86 -37.37 6.23
CA ARG A 161 23.04 -36.80 7.33
C ARG A 161 22.40 -37.89 8.20
N ALA A 162 21.85 -38.93 7.57
CA ALA A 162 21.23 -40.05 8.27
C ALA A 162 22.28 -40.90 9.03
N ARG A 163 23.45 -41.14 8.43
CA ARG A 163 24.58 -41.86 9.05
C ARG A 163 25.15 -41.11 10.26
N LEU A 164 25.29 -39.80 10.15
CA LEU A 164 25.82 -38.92 11.20
C LEU A 164 24.77 -38.47 12.22
N GLN A 165 23.50 -38.87 12.06
CA GLN A 165 22.38 -38.46 12.90
C GLN A 165 22.21 -36.93 13.01
N ILE A 166 22.58 -36.19 11.96
CA ILE A 166 22.48 -34.74 11.92
C ILE A 166 21.09 -34.38 11.37
N SER A 167 20.19 -34.01 12.29
CA SER A 167 18.80 -33.68 11.96
C SER A 167 18.63 -32.33 11.26
N LEU A 168 19.55 -31.37 11.48
CA LEU A 168 19.48 -30.02 10.92
C LEU A 168 20.89 -29.49 10.68
N MET A 169 21.11 -28.91 9.51
CA MET A 169 22.35 -28.22 9.18
C MET A 169 22.39 -26.86 9.90
N PRO A 170 23.45 -26.53 10.67
CA PRO A 170 23.59 -25.21 11.28
C PRO A 170 23.63 -24.15 10.17
N THR A 171 22.71 -23.19 10.24
CA THR A 171 22.69 -22.03 9.34
C THR A 171 23.79 -21.05 9.75
N LEU A 172 24.16 -20.11 8.89
CA LEU A 172 25.04 -19.01 9.29
C LEU A 172 24.30 -18.09 10.25
N TRP A 173 25.00 -17.48 11.21
CA TRP A 173 24.45 -16.37 11.99
C TRP A 173 23.88 -15.33 11.01
N PRO A 174 22.55 -15.12 10.97
CA PRO A 174 21.94 -14.19 10.06
C PRO A 174 22.36 -12.77 10.44
N ALA A 175 22.51 -11.89 9.45
CA ALA A 175 22.68 -10.47 9.70
C ALA A 175 21.39 -9.92 10.36
N LEU A 176 21.45 -9.65 11.66
CA LEU A 176 20.33 -9.10 12.41
C LEU A 176 20.19 -7.60 12.10
N VAL A 177 19.17 -7.23 11.31
CA VAL A 177 18.88 -5.83 10.96
C VAL A 177 17.81 -5.28 11.91
N VAL A 178 18.24 -4.51 12.91
CA VAL A 178 17.35 -3.73 13.78
C VAL A 178 16.80 -2.55 12.98
N ARG A 179 15.47 -2.39 12.96
CA ARG A 179 14.81 -1.34 12.17
C ARG A 179 14.40 -0.20 13.08
N ALA A 180 14.75 1.03 12.71
CA ALA A 180 14.29 2.21 13.42
C ALA A 180 12.74 2.34 13.35
N PRO A 181 12.09 2.86 14.41
CA PRO A 181 10.67 3.17 14.37
C PRO A 181 10.40 4.18 13.24
N VAL A 182 9.52 3.80 12.32
CA VAL A 182 9.33 4.57 11.09
C VAL A 182 8.47 5.81 11.36
N PRO A 183 8.97 7.04 11.08
CA PRO A 183 8.31 8.28 11.47
C PRO A 183 6.89 8.46 10.89
N TRP A 184 6.63 7.89 9.72
CA TRP A 184 5.34 7.99 9.04
C TRP A 184 4.33 6.91 9.43
N HIS A 185 4.71 5.91 10.24
CA HIS A 185 3.80 4.80 10.60
C HIS A 185 2.53 5.30 11.28
N SER A 186 2.66 6.19 12.26
CA SER A 186 1.51 6.79 12.95
C SER A 186 0.61 7.57 12.00
N GLY A 187 1.20 8.26 11.02
CA GLY A 187 0.49 8.96 9.95
C GLY A 187 -0.30 7.99 9.06
N VAL A 188 0.34 6.89 8.63
CA VAL A 188 -0.30 5.87 7.78
C VAL A 188 -1.42 5.14 8.53
N VAL A 189 -1.21 4.77 9.80
CA VAL A 189 -2.25 4.13 10.62
C VAL A 189 -3.43 5.07 10.83
N ARG A 190 -3.17 6.34 11.14
CA ARG A 190 -4.23 7.36 11.31
C ARG A 190 -4.99 7.59 10.01
N ALA A 191 -4.28 7.72 8.88
CA ALA A 191 -4.89 7.88 7.57
C ALA A 191 -5.74 6.65 7.18
N ARG A 192 -5.22 5.44 7.43
CA ARG A 192 -5.94 4.19 7.19
C ARG A 192 -7.22 4.09 8.02
N GLN A 193 -7.15 4.40 9.31
CA GLN A 193 -8.34 4.43 10.17
C GLN A 193 -9.34 5.50 9.70
N ALA A 194 -8.87 6.70 9.37
CA ALA A 194 -9.72 7.76 8.85
C ALA A 194 -10.40 7.37 7.52
N MET A 195 -9.67 6.73 6.61
CA MET A 195 -10.22 6.21 5.36
C MET A 195 -11.19 5.07 5.61
N PHE A 196 -10.88 4.11 6.48
CA PHE A 196 -11.77 2.98 6.76
C PHE A 196 -13.17 3.42 7.22
N TYR A 197 -13.26 4.47 8.05
CA TYR A 197 -14.55 4.96 8.55
C TYR A 197 -15.26 5.97 7.64
N ARG A 198 -14.57 6.54 6.63
CA ARG A 198 -15.10 7.63 5.79
C ARG A 198 -15.19 7.29 4.31
N TYR A 199 -14.44 6.29 3.85
CA TYR A 199 -14.35 5.91 2.45
C TYR A 199 -15.42 4.87 2.12
N TYR A 200 -16.56 5.37 1.65
CA TYR A 200 -17.68 4.53 1.20
C TYR A 200 -17.82 4.49 -0.33
N GLU A 201 -16.93 5.09 -1.09
CA GLU A 201 -17.09 5.23 -2.54
C GLU A 201 -17.21 3.89 -3.28
N GLY A 202 -16.69 2.80 -2.73
CA GLY A 202 -16.86 1.43 -3.23
C GLY A 202 -18.13 0.70 -2.78
N ASN A 203 -19.00 1.32 -1.98
CA ASN A 203 -20.25 0.70 -1.54
C ASN A 203 -21.21 0.59 -2.74
N PRO A 204 -21.76 -0.62 -3.02
CA PRO A 204 -22.75 -0.82 -4.08
C PRO A 204 -23.92 0.19 -4.03
N VAL A 205 -24.31 0.62 -2.82
CA VAL A 205 -25.36 1.64 -2.63
C VAL A 205 -25.02 2.96 -3.29
N LEU A 206 -23.83 3.49 -3.05
CA LEU A 206 -23.41 4.78 -3.60
C LEU A 206 -23.15 4.67 -5.10
N VAL A 207 -22.67 3.52 -5.58
CA VAL A 207 -22.50 3.25 -7.01
C VAL A 207 -23.85 3.28 -7.72
N GLU A 208 -24.87 2.58 -7.22
CA GLU A 208 -26.20 2.59 -7.86
C GLU A 208 -26.91 3.94 -7.73
N LEU A 209 -26.71 4.70 -6.64
CA LEU A 209 -27.25 6.07 -6.54
C LEU A 209 -26.59 7.00 -7.57
N ARG A 210 -25.29 6.87 -7.77
CA ARG A 210 -24.55 7.59 -8.81
C ARG A 210 -25.00 7.15 -10.21
N ARG A 211 -25.17 5.84 -10.41
CA ARG A 211 -25.66 5.26 -11.65
C ARG A 211 -27.09 5.67 -11.97
N MET A 212 -27.97 5.74 -10.97
CA MET A 212 -29.34 6.23 -11.14
C MET A 212 -29.35 7.68 -11.64
N TRP A 213 -28.47 8.52 -11.07
CA TRP A 213 -28.30 9.90 -11.49
C TRP A 213 -27.79 10.05 -12.93
N HIS A 214 -26.90 9.17 -13.40
CA HIS A 214 -26.28 9.28 -14.73
C HIS A 214 -26.93 8.42 -15.83
N GLU A 215 -27.27 7.16 -15.55
CA GLU A 215 -27.68 6.19 -16.56
C GLU A 215 -29.20 5.96 -16.62
N ARG A 216 -29.87 5.96 -15.46
CA ARG A 216 -31.29 5.54 -15.40
C ARG A 216 -32.25 6.66 -15.78
N SER A 217 -31.84 7.90 -15.61
CA SER A 217 -32.62 9.06 -16.01
C SER A 217 -31.82 9.92 -16.99
N PRO A 218 -31.87 9.62 -18.30
CA PRO A 218 -31.41 10.53 -19.35
C PRO A 218 -32.12 11.89 -19.32
N LEU A 219 -33.16 12.06 -18.48
CA LEU A 219 -33.73 13.35 -18.13
C LEU A 219 -32.80 14.19 -17.23
N TYR A 220 -32.24 13.68 -16.13
CA TYR A 220 -31.53 14.53 -15.14
C TYR A 220 -30.14 15.02 -15.60
N GLN A 221 -29.49 14.30 -16.51
CA GLN A 221 -28.23 14.77 -17.10
C GLN A 221 -28.43 15.91 -18.11
N ASN A 222 -29.65 16.08 -18.64
CA ASN A 222 -30.00 17.13 -19.60
C ASN A 222 -30.98 18.17 -19.04
N ILE A 223 -31.53 17.96 -17.83
CA ILE A 223 -32.30 18.98 -17.14
C ILE A 223 -31.34 20.07 -16.65
N PHE A 224 -31.66 21.29 -17.02
CA PHE A 224 -31.17 22.51 -16.38
C PHE A 224 -32.34 23.11 -15.60
N ILE A 225 -32.05 23.71 -14.44
CA ILE A 225 -33.06 24.44 -13.66
C ILE A 225 -33.64 25.59 -14.49
N CYS A 226 -32.78 26.26 -15.24
CA CYS A 226 -33.14 27.31 -16.20
C CYS A 226 -32.78 26.81 -17.61
N ASP A 227 -33.70 26.09 -18.25
CA ASP A 227 -33.56 25.71 -19.66
C ASP A 227 -33.95 26.90 -20.55
N MET A 228 -32.98 27.43 -21.29
CA MET A 228 -33.19 28.60 -22.13
C MET A 228 -34.12 28.34 -23.31
N ASN A 229 -34.27 27.08 -23.75
CA ASN A 229 -35.22 26.72 -24.79
C ASN A 229 -36.65 26.86 -24.27
N LYS A 230 -36.94 26.33 -23.08
CA LYS A 230 -38.25 26.44 -22.42
C LYS A 230 -38.58 27.89 -22.05
N MET A 231 -37.58 28.67 -21.65
CA MET A 231 -37.75 30.11 -21.38
C MET A 231 -38.19 30.88 -22.63
N GLN A 232 -37.79 30.44 -23.83
CA GLN A 232 -38.04 31.11 -25.11
C GLN A 232 -39.31 30.66 -25.83
N GLU A 233 -39.98 29.60 -25.39
CA GLU A 233 -41.20 29.07 -26.05
C GLU A 233 -42.31 30.12 -26.15
N GLU A 234 -42.53 30.89 -25.10
CA GLU A 234 -43.60 31.90 -25.05
C GLU A 234 -43.13 33.32 -25.40
N CYS A 235 -41.84 33.65 -25.18
CA CYS A 235 -41.30 34.98 -25.50
C CYS A 235 -39.82 34.88 -25.90
N PRO A 236 -39.44 35.34 -27.10
CA PRO A 236 -38.05 35.34 -27.52
C PRO A 236 -37.21 36.24 -26.61
N PHE A 237 -35.98 35.84 -26.36
CA PHE A 237 -35.03 36.65 -25.60
C PHE A 237 -34.64 37.90 -26.42
N PRO A 238 -34.49 39.10 -25.81
CA PRO A 238 -34.45 39.43 -24.39
C PRO A 238 -35.84 39.73 -23.79
N GLN A 239 -36.08 39.22 -22.57
CA GLN A 239 -37.33 39.39 -21.83
C GLN A 239 -37.20 40.52 -20.80
N TYR A 240 -38.34 41.12 -20.40
CA TYR A 240 -38.35 42.11 -19.33
C TYR A 240 -38.03 41.44 -17.97
N PRO A 241 -37.33 42.11 -17.03
CA PRO A 241 -36.91 41.48 -15.77
C PRO A 241 -38.05 40.88 -14.94
N GLY A 242 -39.24 41.48 -14.97
CA GLY A 242 -40.42 40.98 -14.26
C GLY A 242 -40.90 39.63 -14.82
N GLU A 243 -41.13 39.57 -16.13
CA GLU A 243 -41.56 38.36 -16.85
C GLU A 243 -40.52 37.25 -16.76
N PHE A 244 -39.24 37.62 -16.88
CA PHE A 244 -38.13 36.69 -16.73
C PHE A 244 -38.10 36.05 -15.34
N THR A 245 -38.28 36.86 -14.29
CA THR A 245 -38.27 36.37 -12.89
C THR A 245 -39.45 35.45 -12.62
N GLU A 246 -40.64 35.78 -13.12
CA GLU A 246 -41.83 34.94 -12.97
C GLU A 246 -41.65 33.57 -13.64
N ARG A 247 -41.13 33.55 -14.87
CA ARG A 247 -40.84 32.31 -15.59
C ARG A 247 -39.74 31.49 -14.96
N LEU A 248 -38.67 32.14 -14.51
CA LEU A 248 -37.60 31.47 -13.78
C LEU A 248 -38.14 30.81 -12.50
N ASN A 249 -39.00 31.50 -11.76
CA ASN A 249 -39.63 30.94 -10.56
C ASN A 249 -40.53 29.74 -10.90
N LYS A 250 -41.26 29.78 -12.02
CA LYS A 250 -42.06 28.66 -12.50
C LYS A 250 -41.19 27.45 -12.82
N LEU A 251 -40.12 27.61 -13.60
CA LEU A 251 -39.18 26.52 -13.92
C LEU A 251 -38.46 25.97 -12.70
N CYS A 252 -38.10 26.83 -11.75
CA CYS A 252 -37.54 26.42 -10.45
C CYS A 252 -38.55 25.57 -9.66
N ALA A 253 -39.82 25.96 -9.64
CA ALA A 253 -40.88 25.22 -8.97
C ALA A 253 -41.12 23.85 -9.63
N ASP A 254 -41.19 23.81 -10.96
CA ASP A 254 -41.36 22.57 -11.73
C ASP A 254 -40.17 21.61 -11.51
N THR A 255 -38.95 22.12 -11.56
CA THR A 255 -37.74 21.31 -11.30
C THR A 255 -37.70 20.82 -9.86
N ARG A 256 -38.14 21.64 -8.90
CA ARG A 256 -38.25 21.24 -7.50
C ARG A 256 -39.30 20.15 -7.30
N ALA A 257 -40.45 20.24 -7.96
CA ALA A 257 -41.49 19.22 -7.91
C ALA A 257 -40.95 17.88 -8.43
N GLU A 258 -40.27 17.88 -9.57
CA GLU A 258 -39.63 16.68 -10.13
C GLU A 258 -38.61 16.05 -9.15
N LEU A 259 -37.77 16.87 -8.52
CA LEU A 259 -36.78 16.38 -7.56
C LEU A 259 -37.41 15.81 -6.29
N VAL A 260 -38.50 16.40 -5.81
CA VAL A 260 -39.15 15.98 -4.56
C VAL A 260 -40.05 14.77 -4.78
N ASP A 261 -40.85 14.78 -5.85
CA ASP A 261 -41.91 13.81 -6.08
C ASP A 261 -41.39 12.54 -6.77
N ASN A 262 -40.39 12.67 -7.66
CA ASN A 262 -39.84 11.53 -8.40
C ASN A 262 -38.46 11.12 -7.89
N TRP A 263 -37.48 12.03 -7.88
CA TRP A 263 -36.09 11.66 -7.60
C TRP A 263 -35.86 11.15 -6.16
N ILE A 264 -36.43 11.81 -5.14
CA ILE A 264 -36.31 11.35 -3.75
C ILE A 264 -36.98 9.97 -3.56
N VAL A 265 -38.09 9.72 -4.25
CA VAL A 265 -38.80 8.43 -4.21
C VAL A 265 -37.92 7.33 -4.81
N ASP A 266 -37.30 7.57 -5.97
CA ASP A 266 -36.37 6.63 -6.60
C ASP A 266 -35.15 6.31 -5.72
N VAL A 267 -34.63 7.32 -5.02
CA VAL A 267 -33.54 7.14 -4.04
C VAL A 267 -34.00 6.24 -2.89
N ALA A 268 -35.21 6.48 -2.35
CA ALA A 268 -35.77 5.68 -1.27
C ALA A 268 -35.97 4.21 -1.70
N ASP A 269 -36.53 3.97 -2.89
CA ASP A 269 -36.72 2.63 -3.43
C ASP A 269 -35.41 1.89 -3.67
N THR A 270 -34.39 2.59 -4.17
CA THR A 270 -33.04 2.03 -4.35
C THR A 270 -32.41 1.63 -3.02
N LEU A 271 -32.59 2.46 -1.98
CA LEU A 271 -32.14 2.15 -0.62
C LEU A 271 -32.88 0.94 -0.05
N ILE A 272 -34.20 0.84 -0.25
CA ILE A 272 -34.97 -0.32 0.20
C ILE A 272 -34.49 -1.60 -0.51
N LYS A 273 -34.31 -1.54 -1.84
CA LYS A 273 -33.85 -2.67 -2.65
C LYS A 273 -32.49 -3.20 -2.20
N MET A 274 -31.57 -2.31 -1.83
CA MET A 274 -30.20 -2.67 -1.45
C MET A 274 -29.94 -2.76 0.05
N ARG A 275 -31.00 -2.97 0.84
CA ARG A 275 -30.93 -3.11 2.30
C ARG A 275 -29.89 -4.12 2.78
N SER A 276 -29.65 -5.21 2.05
CA SER A 276 -28.63 -6.20 2.40
C SER A 276 -27.22 -5.59 2.52
N HIS A 277 -26.89 -4.61 1.67
CA HIS A 277 -25.54 -4.04 1.57
C HIS A 277 -25.26 -2.95 2.61
N TRP A 278 -26.27 -2.18 3.04
CA TRP A 278 -26.08 -1.11 4.02
C TRP A 278 -26.56 -1.42 5.44
N SER A 279 -27.46 -2.40 5.61
CA SER A 279 -28.01 -2.74 6.95
C SER A 279 -26.95 -3.17 7.97
N VAL A 280 -25.79 -3.63 7.51
CA VAL A 280 -24.65 -4.01 8.37
C VAL A 280 -24.04 -2.78 9.07
N TYR A 281 -24.07 -1.62 8.43
CA TYR A 281 -23.48 -0.39 8.96
C TYR A 281 -24.43 0.40 9.86
N VAL A 282 -25.72 0.05 9.88
CA VAL A 282 -26.70 0.70 10.74
C VAL A 282 -26.80 -0.06 12.05
N ALA A 283 -26.47 0.63 13.14
CA ALA A 283 -26.53 0.03 14.45
C ALA A 283 -27.98 -0.32 14.83
N LYS A 284 -28.24 -1.59 15.15
CA LYS A 284 -29.57 -2.11 15.50
C LYS A 284 -30.10 -1.61 16.85
N LYS A 285 -29.24 -1.01 17.68
CA LYS A 285 -29.59 -0.48 19.01
C LYS A 285 -30.02 0.99 18.90
N LYS A 286 -31.14 1.36 19.54
CA LYS A 286 -31.74 2.71 19.51
C LYS A 286 -30.81 3.89 19.90
N LYS A 287 -29.70 3.65 20.62
CA LYS A 287 -28.75 4.68 21.08
C LYS A 287 -27.35 4.57 20.47
N ALA A 288 -27.14 3.69 19.50
CA ALA A 288 -25.84 3.54 18.86
C ALA A 288 -25.71 4.47 17.66
N SER A 289 -24.47 4.86 17.34
CA SER A 289 -24.17 5.82 16.26
C SER A 289 -24.67 5.30 14.91
N LYS A 290 -25.58 6.05 14.28
CA LYS A 290 -26.07 5.85 12.90
C LYS A 290 -25.24 6.63 11.87
N PHE A 291 -24.27 7.39 12.35
CA PHE A 291 -23.73 8.58 11.69
C PHE A 291 -22.97 8.30 10.39
N GLN A 292 -22.44 7.09 10.18
CA GLN A 292 -21.40 6.92 9.17
C GLN A 292 -21.90 6.73 7.73
N VAL A 293 -23.04 6.05 7.51
CA VAL A 293 -23.56 5.82 6.14
C VAL A 293 -24.52 6.91 5.70
N GLU A 294 -25.30 7.44 6.64
CA GLU A 294 -26.22 8.55 6.39
C GLU A 294 -25.47 9.77 5.85
N ASP A 295 -24.39 10.19 6.51
CA ASP A 295 -23.56 11.32 6.09
C ASP A 295 -23.00 11.19 4.66
N CYS A 296 -22.60 9.99 4.26
CA CYS A 296 -22.05 9.76 2.92
C CYS A 296 -23.12 9.77 1.83
N ILE A 297 -24.31 9.24 2.12
CA ILE A 297 -25.46 9.33 1.21
C ILE A 297 -25.88 10.80 1.07
N HIS A 298 -26.02 11.52 2.19
CA HIS A 298 -26.33 12.95 2.18
C HIS A 298 -25.28 13.78 1.43
N GLY A 299 -24.00 13.47 1.63
CA GLY A 299 -22.89 14.11 0.92
C GLY A 299 -22.96 13.88 -0.59
N LEU A 300 -23.25 12.66 -1.03
CA LEU A 300 -23.42 12.34 -2.46
C LEU A 300 -24.62 13.07 -3.06
N MET A 301 -25.79 13.00 -2.41
CA MET A 301 -27.00 13.66 -2.88
C MET A 301 -26.84 15.19 -2.93
N SER A 302 -26.18 15.77 -1.92
CA SER A 302 -25.87 17.21 -1.92
C SER A 302 -24.92 17.58 -3.05
N LYS A 303 -23.93 16.74 -3.36
CA LYS A 303 -23.03 16.97 -4.50
C LYS A 303 -23.78 16.89 -5.84
N GLN A 304 -24.70 15.95 -6.01
CA GLN A 304 -25.51 15.82 -7.22
C GLN A 304 -26.37 17.06 -7.48
N ILE A 305 -27.03 17.60 -6.45
CA ILE A 305 -27.81 18.84 -6.58
C ILE A 305 -26.90 20.04 -6.90
N ARG A 306 -25.73 20.14 -6.27
CA ARG A 306 -24.79 21.24 -6.56
C ARG A 306 -24.28 21.17 -8.00
N ASP A 307 -23.97 19.99 -8.50
CA ASP A 307 -23.58 19.76 -9.90
C ASP A 307 -24.69 20.20 -10.86
N LEU A 308 -25.96 19.91 -10.54
CA LEU A 308 -27.11 20.38 -11.31
C LEU A 308 -27.21 21.92 -11.33
N VAL A 309 -27.03 22.57 -10.18
CA VAL A 309 -27.06 24.04 -10.07
C VAL A 309 -25.92 24.64 -10.89
N GLU A 310 -24.70 24.13 -10.70
CA GLU A 310 -23.50 24.60 -11.40
C GLU A 310 -23.66 24.48 -12.92
N ARG A 311 -24.10 23.33 -13.42
CA ARG A 311 -24.43 23.12 -14.83
C ARG A 311 -25.49 24.08 -15.36
N SER A 312 -26.53 24.36 -14.56
CA SER A 312 -27.61 25.27 -14.96
C SER A 312 -27.12 26.71 -15.08
N VAL A 313 -26.24 27.14 -14.18
CA VAL A 313 -25.60 28.46 -14.24
C VAL A 313 -24.68 28.56 -15.45
N TYR A 314 -23.91 27.51 -15.76
CA TYR A 314 -23.07 27.48 -16.96
C TYR A 314 -23.90 27.57 -18.25
N HIS A 315 -24.97 26.77 -18.35
CA HIS A 315 -25.89 26.83 -19.49
C HIS A 315 -26.49 28.22 -19.67
N PHE A 316 -26.94 28.84 -18.58
CA PHE A 316 -27.45 30.21 -18.60
C PHE A 316 -26.39 31.22 -19.07
N ALA A 317 -25.17 31.15 -18.53
CA ALA A 317 -24.07 32.03 -18.90
C ALA A 317 -23.68 31.91 -20.39
N GLU A 318 -23.70 30.70 -20.95
CA GLU A 318 -23.43 30.45 -22.37
C GLU A 318 -24.44 31.16 -23.29
N TYR A 319 -25.73 31.16 -22.94
CA TYR A 319 -26.76 31.87 -23.72
C TYR A 319 -26.59 33.39 -23.64
N PHE A 320 -26.24 33.94 -22.48
CA PHE A 320 -25.91 35.37 -22.36
C PHE A 320 -24.72 35.75 -23.21
N MET A 321 -23.69 34.89 -23.26
CA MET A 321 -22.56 35.09 -24.17
C MET A 321 -22.96 35.05 -25.64
N TYR A 322 -23.81 34.09 -26.05
CA TYR A 322 -24.29 34.00 -27.43
C TYR A 322 -25.07 35.26 -27.84
N TYR A 323 -25.98 35.72 -26.99
CA TYR A 323 -26.75 36.94 -27.25
C TYR A 323 -25.86 38.19 -27.31
N PHE A 324 -24.90 38.32 -26.38
CA PHE A 324 -23.96 39.44 -26.35
C PHE A 324 -23.04 39.47 -27.58
N LEU A 325 -22.76 38.31 -28.20
CA LEU A 325 -21.95 38.21 -29.42
C LEU A 325 -22.68 38.68 -30.69
N PHE A 326 -24.02 38.61 -30.70
CA PHE A 326 -24.87 39.00 -31.83
C PHE A 326 -25.33 40.46 -31.80
N CYS A 327 -25.16 41.16 -30.67
CA CYS A 327 -25.34 42.60 -30.60
C CYS A 327 -24.12 43.31 -31.23
N GLU A 328 -24.28 43.86 -32.43
CA GLU A 328 -23.24 44.62 -33.12
C GLU A 328 -22.62 45.71 -32.22
N GLY A 329 -21.30 45.62 -31.98
CA GLY A 329 -20.50 46.70 -31.39
C GLY A 329 -20.01 46.50 -29.95
N ALA A 330 -20.44 45.45 -29.25
CA ALA A 330 -19.93 45.19 -27.89
C ALA A 330 -18.69 44.27 -27.92
N ALA A 331 -17.53 44.81 -27.57
CA ALA A 331 -16.30 44.04 -27.43
C ALA A 331 -16.51 42.91 -26.39
N ARG A 332 -16.14 41.67 -26.76
CA ARG A 332 -16.27 40.46 -25.92
C ARG A 332 -15.87 40.73 -24.46
N PRO A 333 -16.78 40.69 -23.48
CA PRO A 333 -16.40 40.39 -22.11
C PRO A 333 -16.10 38.89 -22.14
N ARG A 334 -14.82 38.54 -22.21
CA ARG A 334 -14.39 37.15 -22.05
C ARG A 334 -14.92 36.66 -20.69
N PRO A 335 -15.47 35.45 -20.59
CA PRO A 335 -15.99 34.89 -19.34
C PRO A 335 -14.80 34.45 -18.50
N TYR A 336 -14.04 35.41 -17.99
CA TYR A 336 -13.19 35.14 -16.86
C TYR A 336 -14.06 35.34 -15.64
N LEU A 337 -14.27 34.26 -14.88
CA LEU A 337 -14.33 34.41 -13.43
C LEU A 337 -13.18 35.37 -13.07
N MET A 338 -13.53 36.59 -12.69
CA MET A 338 -12.52 37.55 -12.25
C MET A 338 -11.75 36.87 -11.13
N ALA A 339 -10.42 36.87 -11.23
CA ALA A 339 -9.59 36.31 -10.18
C ALA A 339 -9.99 36.98 -8.87
N VAL A 340 -10.25 36.17 -7.85
CA VAL A 340 -10.62 36.64 -6.51
C VAL A 340 -9.60 37.70 -6.09
N TYR A 341 -10.07 38.92 -5.89
CA TYR A 341 -9.21 40.03 -5.57
C TYR A 341 -8.63 39.85 -4.16
N PRO A 342 -7.35 40.21 -3.91
CA PRO A 342 -6.74 40.14 -2.58
C PRO A 342 -7.55 40.85 -1.49
N GLU A 343 -8.32 41.87 -1.89
CA GLU A 343 -9.15 42.68 -1.00
C GLU A 343 -10.51 42.05 -0.66
N GLU A 344 -10.91 40.96 -1.32
CA GLU A 344 -12.18 40.28 -1.04
C GLU A 344 -12.16 39.62 0.35
N LEU A 345 -13.24 39.83 1.12
CA LEU A 345 -13.40 39.35 2.51
C LEU A 345 -13.06 37.86 2.68
N TYR A 346 -13.53 37.01 1.76
CA TYR A 346 -13.26 35.57 1.81
C TYR A 346 -11.78 35.23 1.63
N LEU A 347 -11.08 35.90 0.69
CA LEU A 347 -9.67 35.67 0.46
C LEU A 347 -8.82 36.22 1.61
N ALA A 348 -9.18 37.38 2.15
CA ALA A 348 -8.57 37.95 3.33
C ALA A 348 -8.68 37.02 4.54
N GLU A 349 -9.83 36.37 4.75
CA GLU A 349 -10.01 35.36 5.81
C GLU A 349 -9.10 34.14 5.61
N VAL A 350 -9.00 33.63 4.38
CA VAL A 350 -8.11 32.50 4.04
C VAL A 350 -6.65 32.87 4.25
N ILE A 351 -6.22 34.05 3.79
CA ILE A 351 -4.86 34.56 3.99
C ILE A 351 -4.56 34.70 5.48
N ASN A 352 -5.46 35.29 6.27
CA ASN A 352 -5.30 35.42 7.72
C ASN A 352 -5.18 34.05 8.41
N LYS A 353 -5.94 33.05 7.97
CA LYS A 353 -5.85 31.68 8.48
C LYS A 353 -4.50 31.05 8.13
N CYS A 354 -4.02 31.22 6.90
CA CYS A 354 -2.70 30.74 6.46
C CYS A 354 -1.56 31.42 7.23
N VAL A 355 -1.61 32.74 7.41
CA VAL A 355 -0.63 33.51 8.20
C VAL A 355 -0.60 33.05 9.65
N LYS A 356 -1.76 32.75 10.25
CA LYS A 356 -1.84 32.20 11.61
C LYS A 356 -1.16 30.83 11.71
N VAL A 357 -1.43 29.93 10.78
CA VAL A 357 -0.79 28.60 10.72
C VAL A 357 0.71 28.72 10.48
N PHE A 358 1.13 29.61 9.58
CA PHE A 358 2.53 29.86 9.28
C PHE A 358 3.28 30.41 10.50
N SER A 359 2.70 31.37 11.22
CA SER A 359 3.26 31.94 12.45
C SER A 359 3.47 30.88 13.54
N ILE A 360 2.52 29.94 13.69
CA ILE A 360 2.62 28.83 14.65
C ILE A 360 3.74 27.85 14.26
N ASN A 361 3.93 27.61 12.96
CA ASN A 361 4.91 26.63 12.46
C ASN A 361 6.31 27.21 12.19
N ARG A 362 6.45 28.54 12.12
CA ARG A 362 7.71 29.27 11.93
C ARG A 362 8.83 28.84 12.90
N PRO A 363 8.61 28.61 14.20
CA PRO A 363 9.66 28.15 15.11
C PRO A 363 9.97 26.65 14.99
N GLY A 364 9.19 25.87 14.23
CA GLY A 364 9.33 24.43 14.07
C GLY A 364 10.72 24.00 13.56
N PRO A 365 11.21 24.55 12.44
CA PRO A 365 12.55 24.25 11.93
C PRO A 365 13.66 24.59 12.93
N SER A 366 13.56 25.71 13.64
CA SER A 366 14.53 26.09 14.67
C SER A 366 14.51 25.14 15.87
N ARG A 367 13.32 24.71 16.32
CA ARG A 367 13.15 23.69 17.38
C ARG A 367 13.65 22.31 16.94
N TYR A 368 13.44 21.96 15.68
CA TYR A 368 13.96 20.73 15.11
C TYR A 368 15.49 20.75 15.15
N ILE A 369 16.12 21.83 14.69
CA ILE A 369 17.57 22.00 14.76
C ILE A 369 18.07 21.96 16.21
N SER A 370 17.37 22.58 17.17
CA SER A 370 17.79 22.55 18.58
C SER A 370 17.77 21.14 19.18
N MET A 371 16.83 20.25 18.78
CA MET A 371 16.84 18.84 19.23
C MET A 371 18.09 18.07 18.81
N TYR A 372 18.73 18.47 17.69
CA TYR A 372 19.94 17.82 17.19
C TYR A 372 21.23 18.53 17.60
N GLN A 373 21.15 19.68 18.27
CA GLN A 373 22.34 20.37 18.79
C GLN A 373 23.08 19.49 19.80
N ASP A 374 22.37 18.75 20.65
CA ASP A 374 22.95 17.82 21.62
C ASP A 374 23.71 16.67 20.95
N TYR A 375 23.37 16.32 19.70
CA TYR A 375 24.02 15.27 18.91
C TYR A 375 25.02 15.82 17.88
N HIS A 376 25.29 17.13 17.89
CA HIS A 376 26.19 17.75 16.92
C HIS A 376 27.60 17.17 16.98
N TYR A 377 28.04 16.71 18.16
CA TYR A 377 29.33 16.05 18.42
C TYR A 377 29.54 14.74 17.62
N LEU A 378 28.45 14.12 17.12
CA LEU A 378 28.53 12.95 16.23
C LEU A 378 28.79 13.35 14.78
N LEU A 379 28.36 14.55 14.38
CA LEU A 379 28.42 15.04 12.99
C LEU A 379 29.67 15.88 12.71
N ASN A 380 30.18 16.60 13.71
CA ASN A 380 31.38 17.45 13.58
C ASN A 380 32.70 16.64 13.68
N GLY A 381 32.63 15.33 13.93
CA GLY A 381 33.79 14.45 14.07
C GLY A 381 34.43 14.43 15.45
N SER A 382 33.95 15.21 16.44
CA SER A 382 34.56 15.24 17.77
C SER A 382 34.41 13.91 18.52
N ALA A 383 33.28 13.20 18.34
CA ALA A 383 33.13 11.84 18.87
C ALA A 383 34.20 10.85 18.35
N HIS A 384 34.64 11.04 17.10
CA HIS A 384 35.69 10.20 16.51
C HIS A 384 37.05 10.50 17.12
N GLU A 385 37.38 11.79 17.31
CA GLU A 385 38.61 12.21 17.98
C GLU A 385 38.66 11.76 19.45
N ASP A 386 37.54 11.86 20.17
CA ASP A 386 37.44 11.39 21.55
C ASP A 386 37.57 9.87 21.66
N LEU A 387 37.01 9.12 20.71
CA LEU A 387 37.23 7.67 20.61
C LEU A 387 38.70 7.34 20.35
N LEU A 388 39.34 8.04 19.41
CA LEU A 388 40.76 7.85 19.13
C LEU A 388 41.64 8.17 20.35
N ARG A 389 41.31 9.24 21.10
CA ARG A 389 41.98 9.58 22.37
C ARG A 389 41.75 8.52 23.43
N PHE A 390 40.53 8.00 23.54
CA PHE A 390 40.20 6.93 24.47
C PHE A 390 41.00 5.65 24.17
N PHE A 391 41.11 5.26 22.89
CA PHE A 391 41.93 4.11 22.47
C PHE A 391 43.44 4.35 22.57
N ALA A 392 43.88 5.60 22.67
CA ALA A 392 45.27 5.98 22.83
C ALA A 392 45.74 6.05 24.31
N LEU A 393 44.86 5.78 25.28
CA LEU A 393 45.25 5.65 26.69
C LEU A 393 46.10 4.39 26.88
N ASP A 394 47.18 4.48 27.68
CA ASP A 394 48.03 3.34 28.04
C ASP A 394 47.82 2.96 29.52
N PRO A 395 47.41 1.72 29.83
CA PRO A 395 47.13 0.62 28.91
C PRO A 395 45.81 0.82 28.14
N PRO A 396 45.69 0.28 26.91
CA PRO A 396 44.50 0.41 26.09
C PRO A 396 43.27 -0.10 26.86
N PRO A 397 42.16 0.67 26.90
CA PRO A 397 40.99 0.28 27.66
C PRO A 397 40.38 -0.99 27.08
N TYR A 398 40.46 -2.08 27.84
CA TYR A 398 39.77 -3.32 27.51
C TYR A 398 38.27 -3.16 27.78
N LEU A 399 37.43 -3.59 26.84
CA LEU A 399 36.02 -3.86 27.12
C LEU A 399 35.96 -4.98 28.16
N LYS A 400 35.93 -4.62 29.45
CA LYS A 400 35.60 -5.58 30.51
C LYS A 400 34.28 -6.21 30.08
N GLN A 401 34.28 -7.54 29.90
CA GLN A 401 33.05 -8.29 29.83
C GLN A 401 32.22 -7.90 31.05
N ASN A 402 30.99 -7.42 30.82
CA ASN A 402 30.00 -7.21 31.85
C ASN A 402 29.75 -8.55 32.56
N SER A 403 30.59 -8.84 33.54
CA SER A 403 30.54 -9.97 34.45
C SER A 403 30.54 -9.39 35.86
N THR A 404 29.51 -8.59 36.13
CA THR A 404 28.98 -8.25 37.47
C THR A 404 27.86 -7.23 37.27
N LEU A 405 26.68 -7.72 36.88
CA LEU A 405 25.43 -7.17 37.39
C LEU A 405 25.05 -8.09 38.55
N THR A 406 25.41 -7.68 39.77
CA THR A 406 24.70 -8.07 40.99
C THR A 406 23.64 -7.02 41.27
#